data_AF-A0A959NMD8-F1
#
_entry.id   AF-A0A959NMD8-F1
#
_cell.length_a   1.000
_cell.length_b   1.000
_cell.length_c   1.000
_cell.angle_alpha   90.00
_cell.angle_beta   90.00
_cell.angle_gamma   90.00
#
_symmetry.space_group_name_H-M   'P 1'
#
loop_
_entity.id
_entity.type
_entity.pdbx_description
1 polymer ?
#
loop_
_entity_poly.entity_id
_entity_poly.type
_entity_poly.pdbx_seq_one_letter_code
_entity_poly.pdbx_strand_id
1 'polypeptide(L)'
;KILSDDTIRVSATAVRVPVVGGHAESVNVSFEKSFELENVVRLLKETSGVIVLDNPRESIYPMPKNAHQKDEVFVGRIRRDESYANSLNLWIVADNLRKGAATNAIQIAEYLISKNLV
;
A
#
# COMPACT_ATOMS: atom_id res chain seq x y z
N LYS A 1 1.57 -16.06 -5.49
CA LYS A 1 1.89 -15.70 -6.92
C LYS A 1 2.72 -14.42 -7.06
N ILE A 2 2.21 -13.21 -6.78
CA ILE A 2 3.01 -11.96 -6.99
C ILE A 2 4.29 -11.96 -6.15
N LEU A 3 4.19 -12.38 -4.89
CA LEU A 3 5.34 -12.49 -3.98
C LEU A 3 6.17 -13.77 -4.19
N SER A 4 5.78 -14.66 -5.10
CA SER A 4 6.43 -15.95 -5.36
C SER A 4 6.74 -16.80 -4.11
N ASP A 5 5.95 -16.65 -3.06
CA ASP A 5 6.08 -17.38 -1.80
C ASP A 5 4.69 -17.84 -1.32
N ASP A 6 4.51 -19.16 -1.27
CA ASP A 6 3.26 -19.81 -0.88
C ASP A 6 3.17 -20.04 0.65
N THR A 7 4.22 -19.71 1.41
CA THR A 7 4.22 -19.78 2.88
C THR A 7 3.55 -18.57 3.52
N ILE A 8 3.39 -17.46 2.78
CA ILE A 8 2.72 -16.25 3.25
C ILE A 8 1.24 -16.52 3.38
N ARG A 9 0.75 -16.52 4.63
CA ARG A 9 -0.67 -16.70 4.94
C ARG A 9 -1.42 -15.40 4.77
N VAL A 10 -2.50 -15.41 4.00
CA VAL A 10 -3.35 -14.24 3.74
C VAL A 10 -4.81 -14.60 3.97
N SER A 11 -5.51 -13.74 4.71
CA SER A 11 -6.97 -13.75 4.83
C SER A 11 -7.48 -12.34 4.54
N ALA A 12 -8.59 -12.21 3.83
CA ALA A 12 -9.12 -10.92 3.41
C ALA A 12 -10.65 -10.88 3.52
N THR A 13 -11.16 -9.70 3.92
CA THR A 13 -12.58 -9.37 3.88
C THR A 13 -12.76 -8.15 2.98
N ALA A 14 -13.52 -8.31 1.90
CA ALA A 14 -13.82 -7.22 0.97
C ALA A 14 -15.21 -6.64 1.25
N VAL A 15 -15.28 -5.33 1.50
CA VAL A 15 -16.52 -4.62 1.81
C VAL A 15 -16.69 -3.44 0.85
N ARG A 16 -17.92 -3.24 0.34
CA ARG A 16 -18.28 -2.07 -0.46
C ARG A 16 -18.83 -0.97 0.46
N VAL A 17 -18.33 0.24 0.32
CA VAL A 17 -18.78 1.44 1.03
C VAL A 17 -19.13 2.55 0.02
N PRO A 18 -19.97 3.54 0.37
CA PRO A 18 -20.43 4.57 -0.56
C PRO A 18 -19.34 5.64 -0.80
N VAL A 19 -18.27 5.26 -1.49
CA VAL A 19 -17.21 6.14 -1.99
C VAL A 19 -17.20 6.11 -3.52
N VAL A 20 -17.05 7.27 -4.15
CA VAL A 20 -17.11 7.39 -5.63
C VAL A 20 -15.89 6.74 -6.31
N GLY A 21 -14.73 6.77 -5.66
CA GLY A 21 -13.49 6.19 -6.15
C GLY A 21 -12.42 6.17 -5.07
N GLY A 22 -11.41 5.33 -5.28
CA GLY A 22 -10.35 5.08 -4.31
C GLY A 22 -10.69 3.87 -3.43
N HIS A 23 -9.85 2.84 -3.46
CA HIS A 23 -9.92 1.74 -2.51
C HIS A 23 -9.10 2.09 -1.28
N ALA A 24 -9.55 1.59 -0.14
CA ALA A 24 -8.87 1.77 1.12
C ALA A 24 -8.82 0.44 1.88
N GLU A 25 -7.64 0.14 2.41
CA GLU A 25 -7.33 -1.16 3.00
C GLU A 25 -6.75 -0.95 4.40
N SER A 26 -7.40 -1.57 5.39
CA SER A 26 -6.82 -1.76 6.72
C SER A 26 -6.02 -3.05 6.70
N VAL A 27 -4.69 -2.94 6.76
CA VAL A 27 -3.78 -4.07 6.64
C VAL A 27 -3.08 -4.31 7.97
N ASN A 28 -3.09 -5.56 8.42
CA ASN A 28 -2.27 -6.06 9.52
C ASN A 28 -1.28 -7.08 8.94
N VAL A 29 0.00 -6.94 9.27
CA VAL A 29 1.08 -7.81 8.78
C VAL A 29 2.02 -8.19 9.91
N SER A 30 2.44 -9.45 9.96
CA SER A 30 3.43 -9.95 10.91
C SER A 30 4.71 -10.34 10.17
N PHE A 31 5.86 -9.98 10.72
CA PHE A 31 7.18 -10.28 10.18
C PHE A 31 7.83 -11.46 10.89
N GLU A 32 8.73 -12.16 10.20
CA GLU A 32 9.54 -13.25 10.77
C GLU A 32 10.46 -12.75 11.90
N LYS A 33 10.95 -11.52 11.79
CA LYS A 33 11.90 -10.89 12.72
C LYS A 33 11.33 -9.60 13.28
N SER A 34 11.90 -9.17 14.41
CA SER A 34 11.62 -7.84 14.94
C SER A 34 12.05 -6.76 13.96
N PHE A 35 11.35 -5.63 13.99
CA PHE A 35 11.58 -4.49 13.11
C PHE A 35 11.54 -3.20 13.91
N GLU A 36 12.21 -2.16 13.41
CA GLU A 36 12.06 -0.78 13.91
C GLU A 36 11.09 -0.01 13.02
N LEU A 37 10.21 0.78 13.65
CA LEU A 37 9.14 1.48 12.93
C LEU A 37 9.71 2.52 11.96
N GLU A 38 10.79 3.17 12.36
CA GLU A 38 11.52 4.17 11.58
C GLU A 38 12.07 3.56 10.28
N ASN A 39 12.56 2.32 10.34
CA ASN A 39 13.05 1.61 9.16
C ASN A 39 11.91 1.29 8.18
N VAL A 40 10.75 0.87 8.70
CA VAL A 40 9.56 0.62 7.87
C VAL A 40 9.11 1.90 7.17
N VAL A 41 8.99 3.00 7.92
CA VAL A 41 8.59 4.30 7.37
C VAL A 41 9.60 4.80 6.34
N ARG A 42 10.91 4.64 6.59
CA ARG A 42 11.96 5.01 5.63
C ARG A 42 11.83 4.22 4.33
N LEU A 43 11.71 2.89 4.41
CA LEU A 43 11.58 2.04 3.23
C LEU A 43 10.34 2.38 2.41
N LEU A 44 9.21 2.66 3.06
CA LEU A 44 7.99 3.10 2.38
C LEU A 44 8.18 4.44 1.66
N LYS A 45 8.91 5.39 2.25
CA LYS A 45 9.24 6.69 1.61
C LYS A 45 10.21 6.55 0.44
N GLU A 46 11.12 5.60 0.49
CA GLU A 46 12.10 5.32 -0.56
C GLU A 46 11.51 4.49 -1.71
N THR A 47 10.34 3.87 -1.51
CA THR A 47 9.68 3.04 -2.52
C THR A 47 9.02 3.92 -3.58
N SER A 48 9.45 3.76 -4.84
CA SER A 48 8.87 4.49 -5.98
C SER A 48 7.36 4.24 -6.10
N GLY A 49 6.59 5.33 -6.27
CA GLY A 49 5.13 5.28 -6.37
C GLY A 49 4.39 5.15 -5.03
N VAL A 50 5.09 5.14 -3.90
CA VAL A 50 4.49 5.17 -2.55
C VAL A 50 4.67 6.56 -1.93
N ILE A 51 3.59 7.10 -1.36
CA ILE A 51 3.61 8.35 -0.60
C ILE A 51 3.17 8.08 0.83
N VAL A 52 4.02 8.41 1.79
CA VAL A 52 3.68 8.30 3.22
C VAL A 52 2.97 9.58 3.69
N LEU A 53 1.71 9.45 4.06
CA LEU A 53 0.90 10.48 4.73
C LEU A 53 0.62 10.00 6.15
N ASP A 54 1.48 10.34 7.11
CA ASP A 54 1.32 9.83 8.48
C ASP A 54 1.72 10.86 9.54
N ASN A 55 0.85 11.85 9.73
CA ASN A 55 0.91 12.76 10.86
C ASN A 55 -0.48 12.89 11.50
N PRO A 56 -0.88 11.91 12.35
CA PRO A 56 -2.20 11.92 12.98
C PRO A 56 -2.45 13.13 13.88
N ARG A 57 -1.40 13.76 14.43
CA ARG A 57 -1.52 14.97 15.27
C ARG A 57 -2.08 16.16 14.48
N GLU A 58 -1.80 16.20 13.18
CA GLU A 58 -2.29 17.22 12.24
C GLU A 58 -3.43 16.68 11.35
N SER A 59 -4.00 15.52 11.68
CA SER A 59 -5.03 14.85 10.88
C SER A 59 -4.59 14.51 9.45
N ILE A 60 -3.30 14.26 9.24
CA ILE A 60 -2.75 13.86 7.94
C ILE A 60 -2.68 12.34 7.90
N TYR A 61 -3.56 11.74 7.10
CA TYR A 61 -3.58 10.31 6.77
C TYR A 61 -4.25 10.09 5.40
N PRO A 62 -4.02 8.94 4.74
CA PRO A 62 -4.60 8.65 3.44
C PRO A 62 -6.13 8.63 3.49
N MET A 63 -6.75 9.24 2.48
CA MET A 63 -8.20 9.28 2.32
C MET A 63 -8.55 8.98 0.86
N PRO A 64 -9.62 8.22 0.57
CA PRO A 64 -10.02 7.90 -0.81
C PRO A 64 -10.11 9.12 -1.73
N LYS A 65 -10.65 10.23 -1.22
CA LYS A 65 -10.75 11.51 -1.94
C LYS A 65 -9.39 12.08 -2.37
N ASN A 66 -8.32 11.82 -1.63
CA ASN A 66 -6.98 12.32 -1.91
C ASN A 66 -6.29 11.48 -2.99
N ALA A 67 -6.72 10.24 -3.21
CA ALA A 67 -6.15 9.36 -4.21
C ALA A 67 -6.76 9.55 -5.61
N HIS A 68 -7.89 10.25 -5.73
CA HIS A 68 -8.57 10.41 -7.01
C HIS A 68 -7.65 10.99 -8.11
N GLN A 69 -7.58 10.30 -9.25
CA GLN A 69 -6.74 10.65 -10.40
C GLN A 69 -5.22 10.65 -10.13
N LYS A 70 -4.78 10.03 -9.04
CA LYS A 70 -3.37 9.85 -8.70
C LYS A 70 -2.91 8.45 -9.08
N ASP A 71 -1.63 8.35 -9.43
CA ASP A 71 -0.98 7.08 -9.79
C ASP A 71 -0.25 6.46 -8.59
N GLU A 72 -0.09 7.23 -7.52
CA GLU A 72 0.60 6.86 -6.30
C GLU A 72 -0.29 6.03 -5.35
N VAL A 73 0.38 5.23 -4.52
CA VAL A 73 -0.23 4.52 -3.39
C VAL A 73 0.08 5.29 -2.11
N PHE A 74 -0.95 5.69 -1.38
CA PHE A 74 -0.83 6.47 -0.15
C PHE A 74 -0.88 5.54 1.05
N VAL A 75 0.11 5.64 1.94
CA VAL A 75 0.22 4.80 3.14
C VAL A 75 0.29 5.68 4.38
N GLY A 76 -0.40 5.28 5.45
CA GLY A 76 -0.37 5.97 6.73
C GLY A 76 -0.94 5.12 7.86
N ARG A 77 -1.18 5.74 9.02
CA ARG A 77 -1.62 5.06 10.25
C ARG A 77 -0.67 3.91 10.65
N ILE A 78 0.63 4.10 10.36
CA ILE A 78 1.69 3.10 10.51
C ILE A 78 2.01 2.98 11.99
N ARG A 79 1.73 1.82 12.57
CA ARG A 79 1.94 1.59 14.01
C ARG A 79 2.13 0.12 14.30
N ARG A 80 2.86 -0.18 15.37
CA ARG A 80 2.93 -1.55 15.90
C ARG A 80 1.55 -2.05 16.29
N ASP A 81 1.36 -3.35 16.14
CA ASP A 81 0.26 -4.05 16.80
C ASP A 81 0.75 -4.55 18.15
N GLU A 82 0.21 -4.00 19.23
CA GLU A 82 0.58 -4.37 20.60
C GLU A 82 -0.05 -5.70 21.03
N SER A 83 -0.93 -6.29 20.22
CA SER A 83 -1.60 -7.56 20.53
C SER A 83 -0.83 -8.80 20.07
N TYR A 84 0.13 -8.65 19.14
CA TYR A 84 0.91 -9.77 18.62
C TYR A 84 2.35 -9.35 18.25
N ALA A 85 3.32 -10.22 18.51
CA ALA A 85 4.73 -9.91 18.27
C ALA A 85 5.00 -9.65 16.78
N ASN A 86 6.01 -8.82 16.51
CA ASN A 86 6.49 -8.47 15.17
C ASN A 86 5.38 -8.06 14.20
N SER A 87 4.32 -7.41 14.69
CA SER A 87 3.15 -7.08 13.89
C SER A 87 2.95 -5.58 13.72
N LEU A 88 2.42 -5.19 12.57
CA LEU A 88 2.28 -3.82 12.10
C LEU A 88 0.89 -3.63 11.51
N ASN A 89 0.28 -2.48 11.83
CA ASN A 89 -0.95 -2.01 11.23
C ASN A 89 -0.66 -0.87 10.25
N LEU A 90 -1.37 -0.88 9.12
CA LEU A 90 -1.27 0.09 8.03
C LEU A 90 -2.66 0.48 7.53
N TRP A 91 -2.75 1.68 6.98
CA TRP A 91 -3.88 2.16 6.20
C TRP A 91 -3.38 2.56 4.81
N ILE A 92 -3.89 1.87 3.78
CA ILE A 92 -3.41 2.00 2.40
C ILE A 92 -4.56 2.49 1.53
N VAL A 93 -4.33 3.50 0.70
CA VAL A 93 -5.32 4.06 -0.21
C VAL A 93 -4.73 4.29 -1.59
N ALA A 94 -5.44 3.90 -2.64
CA ALA A 94 -5.04 4.15 -4.02
C ALA A 94 -6.26 4.32 -4.94
N ASP A 95 -6.09 5.00 -6.07
CA ASP A 95 -7.10 5.02 -7.13
C ASP A 95 -7.17 3.65 -7.80
N ASN A 96 -8.30 2.97 -7.62
CA ASN A 96 -8.53 1.63 -8.12
C ASN A 96 -8.71 1.56 -9.65
N LEU A 97 -9.08 2.65 -10.30
CA LEU A 97 -9.21 2.70 -11.77
C LEU A 97 -7.87 2.99 -12.45
N ARG A 98 -7.01 3.79 -11.81
CA ARG A 98 -5.65 4.08 -12.30
C ARG A 98 -4.65 3.05 -11.81
N LYS A 99 -4.09 3.23 -10.61
CA LYS A 99 -3.05 2.33 -10.08
C LYS A 99 -3.56 0.90 -9.91
N GLY A 100 -4.83 0.71 -9.57
CA GLY A 100 -5.45 -0.62 -9.49
C GLY A 100 -5.65 -1.34 -10.83
N ALA A 101 -5.56 -0.64 -11.97
CA ALA A 101 -5.78 -1.23 -13.29
C ALA A 101 -4.93 -0.60 -14.40
N ALA A 102 -5.33 0.59 -14.89
CA ALA A 102 -4.76 1.18 -16.10
C ALA A 102 -3.26 1.51 -15.99
N THR A 103 -2.84 2.15 -14.90
CA THR A 103 -1.45 2.59 -14.72
C THR A 103 -0.51 1.41 -14.58
N ASN A 104 -0.91 0.35 -13.86
CA ASN A 104 -0.11 -0.87 -13.76
C ASN A 104 0.09 -1.53 -15.14
N ALA A 105 -0.95 -1.56 -15.99
CA ALA A 105 -0.84 -2.13 -17.34
C ALA A 105 0.15 -1.34 -18.22
N ILE A 106 0.07 -0.01 -18.19
CA ILE A 106 1.01 0.84 -18.93
C ILE A 106 2.44 0.70 -18.40
N GLN A 107 2.64 0.68 -17.08
CA GLN A 107 3.96 0.50 -16.47
C GLN A 107 4.60 -0.85 -16.84
N ILE A 108 3.79 -1.91 -16.95
CA ILE A 108 4.27 -3.21 -17.44
C ILE A 108 4.69 -3.08 -18.91
N ALA A 109 3.89 -2.43 -19.76
CA ALA A 109 4.23 -2.24 -21.17
C ALA A 109 5.51 -1.41 -21.35
N GLU A 110 5.63 -0.28 -20.64
CA GLU A 110 6.83 0.57 -20.61
C GLU A 110 8.06 -0.23 -20.18
N TYR A 111 7.92 -1.07 -19.15
CA TYR A 111 9.00 -1.94 -18.70
C TYR A 111 9.41 -2.93 -19.80
N LEU A 112 8.47 -3.63 -20.42
CA LEU A 112 8.76 -4.61 -21.48
C LEU A 112 9.50 -3.96 -22.65
N ILE A 113 9.04 -2.78 -23.09
CA ILE A 113 9.70 -1.99 -24.14
C ILE A 113 11.12 -1.59 -23.68
N SER A 114 11.27 -1.04 -22.47
CA SER A 114 12.57 -0.61 -21.94
C SER A 114 13.59 -1.75 -21.80
N LYS A 115 13.11 -2.99 -21.70
CA LYS A 115 13.91 -4.21 -21.59
C LYS A 115 14.05 -4.97 -22.91
N ASN A 116 13.52 -4.46 -24.02
CA ASN A 116 13.46 -5.14 -25.33
C ASN A 116 12.87 -6.56 -25.23
N LEU A 117 11.80 -6.71 -24.45
CA LEU A 117 11.07 -7.97 -24.33
C LEU A 117 9.88 -8.06 -25.30
N VAL A 118 9.62 -6.97 -26.03
CA VAL A 118 8.66 -6.81 -27.14
C VAL A 118 9.21 -5.83 -28.15
#